data_AF-A0A528H457-F1
#
_entry.id   AF-A0A528H457-F1
#
_cell.length_a   1.000
_cell.length_b   1.000
_cell.length_c   1.000
_cell.angle_alpha   90.00
_cell.angle_beta   90.00
_cell.angle_gamma   90.00
#
_symmetry.space_group_name_H-M   'P 1'
#
loop_
_entity.id
_entity.type
_entity.pdbx_description
1 polymer ?
#
loop_
_entity_poly.entity_id
_entity_poly.type
_entity_poly.pdbx_seq_one_letter_code
_entity_poly.pdbx_strand_id
1 'polypeptide(L)'
;MKTISIGTALTILASAAHGAECIDAKAAKAGFILERPGIHSEFRPAAGGMVSVANDYQSQSPQTQFLFGGLIEVFRDSETGQLAMIPFSDLRKLFPLKAGAKSKTIFVRLAANKQPKGTETLEINVKGKETFSLGDCKYNVLAVRQTIKNEAGKT
;
A
#
# COMPACT_ATOMS: atom_id res chain seq x y z
N MET A 1 -53.23 -31.03 -37.30
CA MET A 1 -52.21 -30.09 -36.80
C MET A 1 -52.00 -30.38 -35.32
N LYS A 2 -50.80 -30.79 -34.90
CA LYS A 2 -50.46 -31.06 -33.50
C LYS A 2 -49.65 -29.87 -32.98
N THR A 3 -50.21 -29.13 -32.03
CA THR A 3 -49.57 -27.98 -31.40
C THR A 3 -48.75 -28.47 -30.21
N ILE A 4 -47.44 -28.29 -30.26
CA ILE A 4 -46.53 -28.55 -29.13
C ILE A 4 -46.23 -27.18 -28.51
N SER A 5 -46.71 -26.95 -27.29
CA SER A 5 -46.30 -25.80 -26.48
C SER A 5 -44.99 -26.13 -25.76
N ILE A 6 -43.90 -25.52 -26.20
CA ILE A 6 -42.60 -25.54 -25.52
C ILE A 6 -42.61 -24.40 -24.49
N GLY A 7 -42.59 -24.75 -23.21
CA GLY A 7 -42.43 -23.77 -22.13
C GLY A 7 -40.97 -23.34 -22.01
N THR A 8 -40.70 -22.05 -22.18
CA THR A 8 -39.37 -21.47 -21.98
C THR A 8 -39.20 -21.16 -20.49
N ALA A 9 -38.49 -22.02 -19.76
CA ALA A 9 -38.01 -21.69 -18.42
C ALA A 9 -36.78 -20.77 -18.55
N LEU A 10 -36.95 -19.48 -18.26
CA LEU A 10 -35.84 -18.53 -18.16
C LEU A 10 -35.13 -18.77 -16.82
N THR A 11 -34.11 -19.63 -16.81
CA THR A 11 -33.20 -19.73 -15.67
C THR A 11 -32.39 -18.44 -15.58
N ILE A 12 -32.78 -17.57 -14.66
CA ILE A 12 -32.00 -16.40 -14.27
C ILE A 12 -30.74 -16.95 -13.60
N LEU A 13 -29.64 -17.03 -14.35
CA LEU A 13 -28.33 -17.27 -13.76
C LEU A 13 -28.03 -16.06 -12.87
N ALA A 14 -28.23 -16.23 -11.58
CA ALA A 14 -27.71 -15.30 -10.58
C ALA A 14 -26.19 -15.24 -10.81
N SER A 15 -25.73 -14.11 -11.35
CA SER A 15 -24.31 -13.76 -11.31
C SER A 15 -23.93 -13.71 -9.84
N ALA A 16 -23.32 -14.79 -9.34
CA ALA A 16 -22.62 -14.74 -8.08
C ALA A 16 -21.58 -13.63 -8.23
N ALA A 17 -21.83 -12.49 -7.56
CA ALA A 17 -20.80 -11.52 -7.30
C ALA A 17 -19.74 -12.28 -6.51
N HIS A 18 -18.67 -12.70 -7.20
CA HIS A 18 -17.53 -13.31 -6.55
C HIS A 18 -16.95 -12.19 -5.69
N GLY A 19 -17.22 -12.23 -4.38
CA GLY A 19 -16.46 -11.41 -3.44
C GLY A 19 -15.00 -11.64 -3.77
N ALA A 20 -14.27 -10.55 -4.07
CA ALA A 20 -12.89 -10.65 -4.51
C ALA A 20 -12.12 -11.59 -3.56
N GLU A 21 -11.46 -12.61 -4.11
CA GLU A 21 -10.67 -13.54 -3.30
C GLU A 21 -9.66 -12.76 -2.45
N CYS A 22 -9.50 -13.15 -1.19
CA CYS A 22 -8.53 -12.51 -0.30
C CYS A 22 -7.13 -12.56 -0.91
N ILE A 23 -6.51 -11.39 -1.07
CA ILE A 23 -5.20 -11.26 -1.69
C ILE A 23 -4.14 -11.97 -0.85
N ASP A 24 -3.59 -13.06 -1.38
CA ASP A 24 -2.48 -13.77 -0.76
C ASP A 24 -1.11 -13.28 -1.31
N ALA A 25 -0.03 -13.80 -0.72
CA ALA A 25 1.33 -13.43 -1.11
C ALA A 25 1.71 -13.85 -2.55
N LYS A 26 0.99 -14.82 -3.15
CA LYS A 26 1.22 -15.27 -4.52
C LYS A 26 0.54 -14.31 -5.50
N ALA A 27 -0.74 -14.00 -5.26
CA ALA A 27 -1.53 -13.06 -6.06
C ALA A 27 -0.91 -11.65 -6.02
N ALA A 28 -0.45 -11.20 -4.84
CA ALA A 28 0.19 -9.89 -4.68
C ALA A 28 1.43 -9.67 -5.57
N LYS A 29 2.07 -10.73 -6.07
CA LYS A 29 3.20 -10.62 -7.02
C LYS A 29 2.79 -10.11 -8.39
N ALA A 30 1.52 -10.23 -8.77
CA ALA A 30 0.98 -9.63 -9.99
C ALA A 30 0.47 -8.20 -9.75
N GLY A 31 0.43 -7.76 -8.49
CA GLY A 31 -0.28 -6.56 -8.07
C GLY A 31 -1.70 -6.87 -7.59
N PHE A 32 -2.33 -5.88 -6.96
CA PHE A 32 -3.70 -5.98 -6.45
C PHE A 32 -4.31 -4.59 -6.30
N ILE A 33 -5.63 -4.53 -6.18
CA ILE A 33 -6.39 -3.29 -6.01
C ILE A 33 -7.07 -3.32 -4.66
N LEU A 34 -7.02 -2.20 -3.95
CA LEU A 34 -7.85 -1.91 -2.80
C LEU A 34 -8.85 -0.84 -3.18
N GLU A 35 -10.14 -1.15 -3.02
CA GLU A 35 -11.22 -0.25 -3.42
C GLU A 35 -12.25 -0.12 -2.30
N ARG A 36 -12.68 1.11 -2.06
CA ARG A 36 -13.83 1.48 -1.23
C ARG A 36 -14.51 2.69 -1.87
N PRO A 37 -15.77 3.00 -1.53
CA PRO A 37 -16.43 4.17 -2.09
C PRO A 37 -15.57 5.44 -2.01
N GLY A 38 -15.28 6.02 -3.18
CA GLY A 38 -14.49 7.24 -3.36
C GLY A 38 -12.97 7.10 -3.27
N ILE A 39 -12.41 5.89 -3.10
CA ILE A 39 -10.97 5.62 -3.04
C ILE A 39 -10.62 4.35 -3.81
N HIS A 40 -9.69 4.46 -4.75
CA HIS A 40 -9.13 3.35 -5.50
C HIS A 40 -7.61 3.39 -5.42
N SER A 41 -6.99 2.31 -4.94
CA SER A 41 -5.53 2.20 -4.82
C SER A 41 -5.06 0.94 -5.51
N GLU A 42 -4.29 1.08 -6.58
CA GLU A 42 -3.66 -0.02 -7.30
C GLU A 42 -2.20 -0.19 -6.87
N PHE A 43 -1.85 -1.38 -6.40
CA PHE A 43 -0.51 -1.75 -5.97
C PHE A 43 0.12 -2.65 -7.02
N ARG A 44 1.30 -2.27 -7.52
CA ARG A 44 2.07 -3.09 -8.48
C ARG A 44 3.53 -3.22 -8.04
N PRO A 45 4.17 -4.39 -8.25
CA PRO A 45 5.61 -4.49 -8.08
C PRO A 45 6.35 -3.50 -8.98
N ALA A 46 7.40 -2.90 -8.44
CA ALA A 46 8.32 -2.04 -9.16
C ALA A 46 9.76 -2.54 -8.97
N ALA A 47 10.68 -2.01 -9.78
CA ALA A 47 12.09 -2.38 -9.70
C ALA A 47 12.70 -2.10 -8.31
N GLY A 48 13.79 -2.79 -7.96
CA GLY A 48 14.56 -2.50 -6.75
C GLY A 48 13.86 -2.84 -5.43
N GLY A 49 12.86 -3.74 -5.44
CA GLY A 49 12.10 -4.11 -4.25
C GLY A 49 11.08 -3.05 -3.83
N MET A 50 10.69 -2.17 -4.76
CA MET A 50 9.66 -1.17 -4.55
C MET A 50 8.27 -1.71 -4.92
N VAL A 51 7.25 -1.06 -4.39
CA VAL A 51 5.86 -1.19 -4.79
C VAL A 51 5.41 0.18 -5.29
N SER A 52 4.93 0.25 -6.53
CA SER A 52 4.23 1.42 -7.05
C SER A 52 2.78 1.38 -6.55
N VAL A 53 2.27 2.53 -6.10
CA VAL A 53 0.88 2.69 -5.70
C VAL A 53 0.28 3.85 -6.49
N ALA A 54 -0.68 3.55 -7.36
CA ALA A 54 -1.51 4.54 -8.01
C ALA A 54 -2.78 4.73 -7.18
N ASN A 55 -2.97 5.93 -6.62
CA ASN A 55 -4.14 6.27 -5.84
C ASN A 55 -5.02 7.26 -6.61
N ASP A 56 -6.30 6.93 -6.68
CA ASP A 56 -7.36 7.79 -7.18
C ASP A 56 -8.36 8.05 -6.04
N TYR A 57 -8.75 9.31 -5.90
CA TYR A 57 -9.65 9.79 -4.87
C TYR A 57 -10.72 10.65 -5.52
N GLN A 58 -12.00 10.41 -5.23
CA GLN A 58 -13.12 11.09 -5.89
C GLN A 58 -13.09 12.63 -5.80
N SER A 59 -12.39 13.20 -4.82
CA SER A 59 -12.33 14.66 -4.58
C SER A 59 -10.92 15.20 -4.42
N GLN A 60 -9.89 14.44 -4.80
CA GLN A 60 -8.50 14.89 -4.75
C GLN A 60 -7.77 14.49 -6.02
N SER A 61 -6.72 15.22 -6.37
CA SER A 61 -5.89 14.86 -7.51
C SER A 61 -5.26 13.48 -7.31
N PRO A 62 -5.18 12.66 -8.36
CA PRO A 62 -4.49 11.37 -8.30
C PRO A 62 -3.06 11.51 -7.79
N GLN A 63 -2.58 10.43 -7.17
CA GLN A 63 -1.27 10.39 -6.54
C GLN A 63 -0.55 9.10 -6.91
N THR A 64 0.70 9.22 -7.33
CA THR A 64 1.60 8.08 -7.49
C THR A 64 2.57 8.03 -6.31
N GLN A 65 2.73 6.86 -5.69
CA GLN A 65 3.72 6.61 -4.63
C GLN A 65 4.65 5.47 -5.01
N PHE A 66 5.88 5.52 -4.52
CA PHE A 66 6.76 4.37 -4.49
C PHE A 66 7.12 4.05 -3.04
N LEU A 67 6.85 2.81 -2.65
CA LEU A 67 7.09 2.30 -1.31
C LEU A 67 8.20 1.23 -1.37
N PHE A 68 9.31 1.44 -0.69
CA PHE A 68 10.32 0.41 -0.52
C PHE A 68 9.80 -0.69 0.43
N GLY A 69 9.84 -1.95 -0.03
CA GLY A 69 9.29 -3.09 0.70
C GLY A 69 7.78 -2.99 0.98
N GLY A 70 7.05 -2.15 0.24
CA GLY A 70 5.62 -1.88 0.47
C GLY A 70 5.30 -1.10 1.75
N LEU A 71 6.31 -0.56 2.45
CA LEU A 71 6.14 0.04 3.77
C LEU A 71 6.74 1.44 3.90
N ILE A 72 7.93 1.69 3.33
CA ILE A 72 8.63 2.96 3.49
C ILE A 72 8.39 3.80 2.23
N GLU A 73 7.63 4.88 2.35
CA GLU A 73 7.44 5.80 1.23
C GLU A 73 8.75 6.50 0.88
N VAL A 74 9.25 6.23 -0.33
CA VAL A 74 10.48 6.84 -0.85
C VAL A 74 10.21 7.98 -1.81
N PHE A 75 9.06 7.96 -2.48
CA PHE A 75 8.66 9.00 -3.41
C PHE A 75 7.14 9.13 -3.47
N ARG A 76 6.67 10.36 -3.64
CA ARG A 76 5.30 10.70 -3.94
C ARG A 76 5.27 11.78 -5.01
N ASP A 77 4.41 11.58 -5.99
CA ASP A 77 4.02 12.60 -6.93
C ASP A 77 2.51 12.82 -6.85
N SER A 78 2.11 14.09 -6.72
CA SER A 78 0.73 14.54 -6.73
C SER A 78 0.70 16.03 -7.01
N GLU A 79 -0.41 16.54 -7.54
CA GLU A 79 -0.61 17.97 -7.78
C GLU A 79 -0.54 18.80 -6.49
N THR A 80 -0.88 18.20 -5.35
CA THR A 80 -0.85 18.87 -4.03
C THR A 80 0.52 18.83 -3.36
N GLY A 81 1.46 18.06 -3.90
CA GLY A 81 2.83 18.02 -3.41
C GLY A 81 3.63 16.81 -3.88
N GLN A 82 4.87 17.08 -4.28
CA GLN A 82 5.90 16.09 -4.53
C GLN A 82 6.81 15.94 -3.32
N LEU A 83 7.18 14.71 -2.99
CA LEU A 83 8.20 14.42 -1.98
C LEU A 83 9.14 13.31 -2.47
N ALA A 84 10.41 13.42 -2.08
CA ALA A 84 11.38 12.35 -2.22
C ALA A 84 12.15 12.18 -0.91
N MET A 85 12.32 10.94 -0.47
CA MET A 85 13.17 10.56 0.64
C MET A 85 14.49 10.02 0.08
N ILE A 86 15.59 10.67 0.44
CA ILE A 86 16.94 10.22 0.09
C ILE A 86 17.59 9.62 1.33
N PRO A 87 17.60 8.28 1.47
CA PRO A 87 18.20 7.63 2.64
C PRO A 87 19.73 7.70 2.58
N PHE A 88 20.36 7.88 3.74
CA PHE A 88 21.82 7.83 3.87
C PHE A 88 22.34 6.42 4.13
N SER A 89 21.45 5.44 4.22
CA SER A 89 21.78 4.04 4.41
C SER A 89 20.98 3.15 3.48
N ASP A 90 21.50 1.96 3.23
CA ASP A 90 20.83 0.96 2.39
C ASP A 90 19.56 0.44 3.08
N LEU A 91 18.39 0.82 2.55
CA LEU A 91 17.09 0.42 3.09
C LEU A 91 16.88 -1.09 3.13
N ARG A 92 17.60 -1.87 2.30
CA ARG A 92 17.53 -3.34 2.34
C ARG A 92 17.92 -3.90 3.70
N LYS A 93 18.78 -3.20 4.45
CA LYS A 93 19.21 -3.60 5.80
C LYS A 93 18.10 -3.51 6.84
N LEU A 94 16.98 -2.86 6.53
CA LEU A 94 15.82 -2.77 7.41
C LEU A 94 14.92 -4.02 7.32
N PHE A 95 15.12 -4.89 6.32
CA PHE A 95 14.28 -6.04 6.03
C PHE A 95 15.08 -7.36 6.08
N PRO A 96 14.43 -8.52 6.33
CA PRO A 96 13.03 -8.66 6.72
C PRO A 96 12.77 -8.12 8.12
N LEU A 97 11.57 -7.56 8.32
CA LEU A 97 11.13 -7.12 9.64
C LEU A 97 10.91 -8.32 10.56
N LYS A 98 11.26 -8.17 11.83
CA LYS A 98 11.11 -9.22 12.86
C LYS A 98 10.31 -8.67 14.03
N ALA A 99 9.44 -9.50 14.61
CA ALA A 99 8.70 -9.14 15.82
C ALA A 99 9.67 -8.71 16.94
N GLY A 100 9.35 -7.63 17.64
CA GLY A 100 10.19 -7.02 18.68
C GLY A 100 11.36 -6.17 18.16
N ALA A 101 11.63 -6.15 16.85
CA ALA A 101 12.75 -5.42 16.31
C ALA A 101 12.51 -3.91 16.27
N LYS A 102 13.57 -3.15 16.53
CA LYS A 102 13.63 -1.70 16.35
C LYS A 102 14.77 -1.39 15.38
N SER A 103 14.47 -0.62 14.35
CA SER A 103 15.46 -0.16 13.38
C SER A 103 15.27 1.32 13.10
N LYS A 104 16.34 1.96 12.62
CA LYS A 104 16.29 3.36 12.22
C LYS A 104 17.10 3.59 10.95
N THR A 105 16.70 4.57 10.15
CA THR A 105 17.51 5.10 9.06
C THR A 105 17.45 6.62 9.08
N ILE A 106 18.56 7.25 8.72
CA ILE A 106 18.64 8.69 8.52
C ILE A 106 18.41 8.98 7.03
N PHE A 107 17.70 10.05 6.74
CA PHE A 107 17.43 10.49 5.37
C PHE A 107 17.32 12.01 5.30
N VAL A 108 17.32 12.54 4.09
CA VAL A 108 16.88 13.90 3.81
C VAL A 108 15.59 13.86 3.01
N ARG A 109 14.64 14.74 3.34
CA ARG A 109 13.40 14.90 2.58
C ARG A 109 13.53 16.07 1.62
N LEU A 110 13.28 15.80 0.35
CA LEU A 110 13.15 16.79 -0.69
C LEU A 110 11.66 17.04 -0.94
N ALA A 111 11.31 18.30 -1.17
CA ALA A 111 9.99 18.71 -1.60
C ALA A 111 10.13 19.80 -2.67
N ALA A 112 9.19 19.87 -3.60
CA ALA A 112 9.22 20.85 -4.68
C ALA A 112 9.33 22.29 -4.11
N ASN A 113 10.23 23.08 -4.70
CA ASN A 113 10.44 24.49 -4.37
C ASN A 113 10.81 24.77 -2.89
N LYS A 114 11.36 23.78 -2.17
CA LYS A 114 11.78 23.93 -0.77
C LYS A 114 13.19 23.39 -0.57
N GLN A 115 14.03 24.18 0.09
CA GLN A 115 15.33 23.70 0.57
C GLN A 115 15.12 22.67 1.68
N PRO A 116 15.92 21.60 1.75
CA PRO A 116 15.88 20.66 2.86
C PRO A 116 16.24 21.38 4.16
N LYS A 117 15.47 21.10 5.22
CA LYS A 117 15.67 21.74 6.54
C LYS A 117 16.72 21.03 7.43
N GLY A 118 17.35 19.99 6.91
CA GLY A 118 18.24 19.09 7.64
C GLY A 118 17.90 17.63 7.40
N THR A 119 18.52 16.77 8.19
CA THR A 119 18.28 15.33 8.20
C THR A 119 17.08 14.95 9.08
N GLU A 120 16.42 13.86 8.73
CA GLU A 120 15.34 13.25 9.50
C GLU A 120 15.69 11.81 9.83
N THR A 121 15.20 11.31 10.96
CA THR A 121 15.33 9.90 11.35
C THR A 121 13.98 9.22 11.22
N LEU A 122 13.92 8.16 10.41
CA LEU A 122 12.80 7.21 10.38
C LEU A 122 13.10 6.09 11.36
N GLU A 123 12.30 5.98 12.41
CA GLU A 123 12.29 4.85 13.35
C GLU A 123 11.18 3.88 12.96
N ILE A 124 11.52 2.59 12.90
CA ILE A 124 10.59 1.49 12.67
C ILE A 124 10.61 0.61 13.91
N ASN A 125 9.45 0.43 14.53
CA ASN A 125 9.27 -0.42 15.70
C ASN A 125 8.21 -1.49 15.40
N VAL A 126 8.65 -2.75 15.38
CA VAL A 126 7.78 -3.90 15.14
C VAL A 126 7.38 -4.47 16.49
N LYS A 127 6.15 -4.20 16.93
CA LYS A 127 5.69 -4.62 18.27
C LYS A 127 5.53 -6.13 18.38
N GLY A 128 5.04 -6.78 17.33
CA GLY A 128 4.66 -8.18 17.35
C GLY A 128 3.89 -8.59 16.10
N LYS A 129 3.09 -9.63 16.24
CA LYS A 129 2.14 -10.08 15.22
C LYS A 129 0.72 -9.81 15.70
N GLU A 130 -0.18 -9.50 14.78
CA GLU A 130 -1.60 -9.34 15.07
C GLU A 130 -2.44 -9.88 13.91
N THR A 131 -3.71 -10.16 14.20
CA THR A 131 -4.69 -10.45 13.16
C THR A 131 -5.33 -9.16 12.68
N PHE A 132 -5.15 -8.85 11.40
CA PHE A 132 -5.76 -7.70 10.73
C PHE A 132 -6.88 -8.18 9.81
N SER A 133 -8.03 -7.51 9.86
CA SER A 133 -9.17 -7.82 9.01
C SER A 133 -9.38 -6.73 7.96
N LEU A 134 -9.55 -7.13 6.71
CA LEU A 134 -9.94 -6.27 5.59
C LEU A 134 -11.20 -6.85 4.95
N GLY A 135 -12.35 -6.26 5.25
CA GLY A 135 -13.64 -6.91 4.97
C GLY A 135 -13.69 -8.28 5.66
N ASP A 136 -14.05 -9.31 4.90
CA ASP A 136 -14.11 -10.69 5.41
C ASP A 136 -12.73 -11.39 5.44
N CYS A 137 -11.70 -10.77 4.87
CA CYS A 137 -10.36 -11.34 4.81
C CYS A 137 -9.59 -11.11 6.10
N LYS A 138 -8.99 -12.17 6.65
CA LYS A 138 -8.16 -12.12 7.87
C LYS A 138 -6.72 -12.44 7.54
N TYR A 139 -5.81 -11.60 8.01
CA TYR A 139 -4.36 -11.70 7.76
C TYR A 139 -3.59 -11.70 9.07
N ASN A 140 -2.58 -12.57 9.17
CA ASN A 140 -1.59 -12.50 10.25
C ASN A 140 -0.46 -11.56 9.82
N VAL A 141 -0.43 -10.36 10.38
CA VAL A 141 0.48 -9.28 9.96
C VAL A 141 1.46 -8.92 11.08
N LEU A 142 2.53 -8.20 10.72
CA LEU A 142 3.41 -7.55 11.69
C LEU A 142 2.79 -6.20 12.09
N ALA A 143 2.69 -5.96 13.40
CA ALA A 143 2.25 -4.68 13.94
C ALA A 143 3.44 -3.69 13.90
N VAL A 144 3.50 -2.86 12.86
CA VAL A 144 4.63 -1.93 12.62
C VAL A 144 4.23 -0.50 12.93
N ARG A 145 5.02 0.20 13.74
CA ARG A 145 4.93 1.65 13.96
C ARG A 145 6.10 2.35 13.29
N GLN A 146 5.82 3.28 12.40
CA GLN A 146 6.78 4.23 11.85
C GLN A 146 6.70 5.55 12.61
N THR A 147 7.84 6.18 12.86
CA THR A 147 7.90 7.51 13.46
C THR A 147 9.04 8.27 12.81
N ILE A 148 8.76 9.48 12.35
CA ILE A 148 9.74 10.35 11.73
C ILE A 148 10.07 11.45 12.74
N LYS A 149 11.35 11.74 12.93
CA LYS A 149 11.83 12.80 13.81
C LYS A 149 12.78 13.71 13.03
N ASN A 150 12.66 15.02 13.24
CA ASN A 150 13.65 15.98 12.75
C ASN A 150 14.95 15.94 13.58
N GLU A 151 15.95 16.72 13.19
CA GLU A 151 17.24 16.80 13.91
C GLU A 151 17.12 17.16 15.39
N ALA A 152 16.10 17.95 15.76
CA ALA A 152 15.82 18.31 17.14
C ALA A 152 15.09 17.20 17.92
N GLY A 153 14.90 16.01 17.32
CA GLY A 153 14.22 14.87 17.92
C GLY A 153 12.69 15.03 18.01
N LYS A 154 12.13 16.08 17.41
CA LYS A 154 10.68 16.33 17.40
C LYS A 154 10.02 15.54 16.28
N THR A 155 8.90 14.90 16.60
CA THR A 155 8.01 14.21 15.66
C THR A 155 7.10 15.18 14.92
#